data_AF-A0A935M7B9-F1
#
_entry.id   AF-A0A935M7B9-F1
#
_cell.length_a   1.000
_cell.length_b   1.000
_cell.length_c   1.000
_cell.angle_alpha   90.00
_cell.angle_beta   90.00
_cell.angle_gamma   90.00
#
_symmetry.space_group_name_H-M   'P 1'
#
loop_
_entity.id
_entity.type
_entity.pdbx_description
1 polymer ?
#
loop_
_entity_poly.entity_id
_entity_poly.type
_entity_poly.pdbx_seq_one_letter_code
_entity_poly.pdbx_strand_id
1 'polypeptide(L)'
;MEPLLHQGDLVIARRARSYALGDLVVTRVAASKGVHSHVIHRLVSGDAESGWKTQGDSDSWIDPWVVPQTAITGRYWIAVSGSVPSSPGSPVRAESRSAGVTVFLHNRLYDGRGMPEPVKSQIGPVRSAVPHR
;
A
#
# COMPACT_ATOMS: atom_id res chain seq x y z
N MET A 1 12.02 7.33 8.60
CA MET A 1 11.20 7.71 9.78
C MET A 1 11.37 6.62 10.82
N GLU A 2 10.77 6.71 12.01
CA GLU A 2 10.72 5.54 12.90
C GLU A 2 9.56 4.63 12.45
N PRO A 3 9.77 3.32 12.23
CA PRO A 3 8.72 2.40 11.78
C PRO A 3 7.59 2.25 12.80
N LEU A 4 6.35 2.53 12.38
CA LEU A 4 5.17 2.17 13.19
C LEU A 4 4.86 0.66 13.14
N LEU A 5 5.17 0.03 12.01
CA LEU A 5 4.82 -1.36 11.71
C LEU A 5 6.08 -2.21 11.58
N HIS A 6 5.97 -3.45 12.06
CA HIS A 6 7.02 -4.46 11.97
C HIS A 6 6.57 -5.63 11.10
N GLN A 7 7.54 -6.37 10.57
CA GLN A 7 7.26 -7.55 9.78
C GLN A 7 6.43 -8.56 10.60
N GLY A 8 5.36 -9.07 9.98
CA GLY A 8 4.42 -9.99 10.60
C GLY A 8 3.18 -9.32 11.18
N ASP A 9 3.15 -7.99 11.32
CA ASP A 9 1.96 -7.28 11.81
C ASP A 9 0.76 -7.48 10.90
N LEU A 10 -0.40 -7.76 11.49
CA LEU A 10 -1.68 -7.73 10.79
C LEU A 10 -2.24 -6.30 10.82
N VAL A 11 -2.38 -5.69 9.65
CA VAL A 11 -2.85 -4.32 9.50
C VAL A 11 -4.28 -4.29 9.00
N ILE A 12 -5.11 -3.51 9.68
CA ILE A 12 -6.45 -3.15 9.23
C ILE A 12 -6.41 -1.70 8.76
N ALA A 13 -6.75 -1.49 7.49
CA ALA A 13 -6.93 -0.18 6.88
C ALA A 13 -8.40 0.05 6.53
N ARG A 14 -8.85 1.30 6.66
CA ARG A 14 -10.21 1.71 6.34
C ARG A 14 -10.20 2.76 5.24
N ARG A 15 -11.09 2.61 4.26
CA ARG A 15 -11.30 3.61 3.21
C ARG A 15 -11.78 4.91 3.84
N ALA A 16 -11.10 6.01 3.53
CA ALA A 16 -11.47 7.34 3.98
C ALA A 16 -12.06 8.16 2.81
N ARG A 17 -12.82 9.20 3.14
CA ARG A 17 -13.36 10.16 2.16
C ARG A 17 -12.26 11.05 1.57
N SER A 18 -11.23 11.33 2.37
CA SER A 18 -10.06 12.11 1.99
C SER A 18 -8.82 11.53 2.68
N TYR A 19 -7.66 11.79 2.10
CA TYR A 19 -6.35 11.49 2.68
C TYR A 19 -5.55 12.79 2.77
N ALA A 20 -4.57 12.84 3.67
CA ALA A 20 -3.76 14.00 3.95
C ALA A 20 -2.29 13.60 4.17
N LEU A 21 -1.40 14.60 4.09
CA LEU A 21 0.01 14.41 4.42
C LEU A 21 0.16 13.84 5.83
N GLY A 22 1.08 12.89 5.97
CA GLY A 22 1.32 12.15 7.21
C GLY A 22 0.45 10.90 7.37
N ASP A 23 -0.59 10.69 6.57
CA ASP A 23 -1.37 9.45 6.61
C ASP A 23 -0.51 8.24 6.21
N LEU A 24 -0.57 7.17 7.00
CA LEU A 24 -0.07 5.86 6.62
C LEU A 24 -1.16 5.13 5.83
N VAL A 25 -0.88 4.77 4.58
CA VAL A 25 -1.90 4.26 3.66
C VAL A 25 -1.49 2.95 3.00
N VAL A 26 -2.48 2.12 2.69
CA VAL A 26 -2.32 0.95 1.83
C VAL A 26 -2.53 1.40 0.38
N THR A 27 -1.53 1.20 -0.48
CA THR A 27 -1.62 1.54 -1.90
C THR A 27 -1.50 0.29 -2.74
N ARG A 28 -2.18 0.25 -3.89
CA ARG A 28 -2.06 -0.82 -4.87
C ARG A 28 -1.03 -0.43 -5.94
N VAL A 29 0.03 -1.22 -6.08
CA VAL A 29 1.09 -1.02 -7.09
C VAL A 29 1.07 -2.16 -8.11
N ALA A 30 1.35 -1.86 -9.38
CA ALA A 30 1.38 -2.92 -10.40
C ALA A 30 2.56 -3.85 -10.12
N ALA A 31 2.27 -5.16 -10.12
CA ALA A 31 3.20 -6.23 -9.72
C ALA A 31 4.43 -6.41 -10.63
N SER A 32 4.59 -5.56 -11.65
CA SER A 32 5.82 -5.50 -12.42
C SER A 32 6.95 -5.09 -11.48
N LYS A 33 7.91 -5.99 -11.25
CA LYS A 33 9.11 -5.84 -10.40
C LYS A 33 9.04 -6.40 -8.97
N GLY A 34 8.28 -7.46 -8.70
CA GLY A 34 8.40 -8.20 -7.43
C GLY A 34 7.87 -7.47 -6.19
N VAL A 35 7.30 -6.27 -6.36
CA VAL A 35 6.50 -5.60 -5.33
C VAL A 35 5.17 -6.34 -5.20
N HIS A 36 4.73 -6.59 -3.97
CA HIS A 36 3.38 -7.09 -3.71
C HIS A 36 2.35 -6.14 -4.30
N SER A 37 1.20 -6.68 -4.67
CA SER A 37 0.09 -5.85 -5.17
C SER A 37 -0.31 -4.72 -4.21
N HIS A 38 0.05 -4.79 -2.92
CA HIS A 38 -0.18 -3.73 -1.95
C HIS A 38 1.07 -3.43 -1.11
N VAL A 39 1.29 -2.15 -0.83
CA VAL A 39 2.35 -1.63 0.05
C VAL A 39 1.78 -0.64 1.06
N ILE A 40 2.41 -0.51 2.23
CA ILE A 40 1.98 0.42 3.28
C ILE A 40 3.03 1.50 3.46
N HIS A 41 2.78 2.70 2.92
CA HIS A 41 3.71 3.83 3.00
C HIS A 41 2.99 5.09 3.47
N ARG A 42 3.76 6.06 3.96
CA ARG A 42 3.26 7.36 4.40
C ARG A 42 3.17 8.35 3.25
N LEU A 43 2.10 9.13 3.20
CA LEU A 43 1.97 10.27 2.28
C LEU A 43 2.87 11.41 2.75
N VAL A 44 3.86 11.81 1.95
CA VAL A 44 4.87 12.82 2.34
C VAL A 44 4.79 14.11 1.53
N SER A 45 4.23 14.08 0.31
CA SER A 45 3.91 15.27 -0.47
C SER A 45 2.83 14.99 -1.53
N GLY A 46 2.34 16.03 -2.20
CA GLY A 46 1.30 15.95 -3.22
C GLY A 46 -0.11 16.05 -2.65
N ASP A 47 -1.11 15.68 -3.47
CA ASP A 47 -2.52 15.79 -3.13
C ASP A 47 -3.39 14.79 -3.93
N ALA A 48 -4.71 14.85 -3.72
CA ALA A 48 -5.65 13.93 -4.36
C ALA A 48 -5.81 14.15 -5.87
N GLU A 49 -5.49 15.33 -6.39
CA GLU A 49 -5.64 15.72 -7.79
C GLU A 49 -4.36 15.45 -8.58
N SER A 50 -3.21 15.91 -8.07
CA SER A 50 -1.88 15.71 -8.66
C SER A 50 -1.27 14.34 -8.37
N GLY A 51 -1.80 13.65 -7.37
CA GLY A 51 -1.28 12.40 -6.85
C GLY A 51 -0.26 12.61 -5.73
N TRP A 52 0.08 11.52 -5.06
CA TRP A 52 0.87 11.53 -3.84
C TRP A 52 2.28 11.00 -4.06
N LYS A 53 3.23 11.55 -3.31
CA LYS A 53 4.52 10.91 -3.05
C LYS A 53 4.45 10.15 -1.73
N THR A 54 5.03 8.96 -1.75
CA THR A 54 4.99 8.03 -0.62
C THR A 54 6.39 7.67 -0.15
N GLN A 55 6.52 7.32 1.12
CA GLN A 55 7.76 6.83 1.70
C GLN A 55 7.44 5.77 2.76
N GLY A 56 8.13 4.63 2.72
CA GLY A 56 8.06 3.64 3.79
C GLY A 56 8.68 4.21 5.07
N ASP A 57 8.06 3.97 6.23
CA ASP A 57 8.58 4.52 7.48
C ASP A 57 10.01 4.03 7.78
N SER A 58 10.35 2.80 7.40
CA SER A 58 11.70 2.22 7.51
C SER A 58 12.71 2.72 6.49
N ASP A 59 12.26 3.47 5.48
CA ASP A 59 13.10 3.83 4.34
C ASP A 59 13.64 5.25 4.51
N SER A 60 14.84 5.48 3.98
CA SER A 60 15.50 6.80 4.02
C SER A 60 15.29 7.63 2.74
N TRP A 61 14.48 7.14 1.81
CA TRP A 61 14.21 7.79 0.52
C TRP A 61 12.70 7.83 0.21
N ILE A 62 12.32 8.77 -0.64
CA ILE A 62 10.95 8.89 -1.17
C ILE A 62 10.80 7.98 -2.39
N ASP A 63 9.63 7.36 -2.56
CA ASP A 63 9.32 6.55 -3.73
C ASP A 63 9.44 7.39 -5.03
N PRO A 64 10.08 6.84 -6.07
CA PRO A 64 10.32 7.60 -7.29
C PRO A 64 9.04 7.84 -8.12
N TRP A 65 7.99 7.04 -7.94
CA TRP A 65 6.72 7.16 -8.66
C TRP A 65 5.73 8.12 -7.97
N VAL A 66 4.62 8.41 -8.64
CA VAL A 66 3.48 9.18 -8.08
C VAL A 66 2.31 8.22 -7.92
N VAL A 67 1.70 8.20 -6.75
CA VAL A 67 0.55 7.35 -6.42
C VAL A 67 -0.75 8.13 -6.61
N PRO A 68 -1.63 7.77 -7.56
CA PRO A 68 -2.90 8.44 -7.72
C PRO A 68 -3.82 8.08 -6.54
N GLN A 69 -4.70 9.01 -6.19
CA GLN A 69 -5.72 8.82 -5.15
C GLN A 69 -6.49 7.49 -5.30
N THR A 70 -6.76 7.08 -6.54
CA THR A 70 -7.49 5.86 -6.88
C THR A 70 -6.74 4.57 -6.56
N ALA A 71 -5.42 4.63 -6.42
CA ALA A 71 -4.60 3.49 -5.99
C ALA A 71 -4.60 3.30 -4.46
N ILE A 72 -5.07 4.29 -3.69
CA ILE A 72 -5.17 4.19 -2.23
C ILE A 72 -6.41 3.37 -1.86
N THR A 73 -6.20 2.21 -1.23
CA THR A 73 -7.29 1.31 -0.83
C THR A 73 -7.83 1.64 0.56
N GLY A 74 -6.99 2.17 1.46
CA GLY A 74 -7.41 2.67 2.77
C GLY A 74 -6.30 3.34 3.57
N ARG A 75 -6.69 4.07 4.62
CA ARG A 75 -5.80 4.62 5.66
C ARG A 75 -5.63 3.58 6.76
N TYR A 76 -4.42 3.43 7.27
CA TYR A 76 -4.13 2.67 8.48
C TYR A 76 -5.13 3.03 9.60
N TRP A 77 -5.67 2.01 10.26
CA TRP A 77 -6.55 2.18 11.40
C TRP A 77 -5.98 1.53 12.66
N ILE A 78 -5.59 0.26 12.57
CA ILE A 78 -4.99 -0.48 13.69
C ILE A 78 -4.07 -1.57 13.15
N ALA A 79 -3.05 -1.92 13.94
CA ALA A 79 -2.26 -3.13 13.77
C ALA A 79 -2.43 -4.05 14.97
N VAL A 80 -2.45 -5.34 14.72
CA VAL A 80 -2.29 -6.37 15.75
C VAL A 80 -0.89 -6.93 15.59
N SER A 81 -0.06 -6.69 16.61
CA SER A 81 1.28 -7.28 16.69
C SER A 81 1.18 -8.76 16.99
N GLY A 82 1.88 -9.56 16.21
CA GLY A 82 1.89 -11.00 16.36
C GLY A 82 2.26 -11.67 15.05
N SER A 83 3.11 -12.67 15.12
CA SER A 83 3.53 -13.46 13.97
C SER A 83 2.33 -14.27 13.47
N VAL A 84 1.52 -13.71 12.56
CA VAL A 84 0.69 -14.57 11.71
C VAL A 84 1.70 -15.43 10.95
N PRO A 85 1.70 -16.77 11.08
CA PRO A 85 2.65 -17.61 10.38
C PRO A 85 2.47 -17.37 8.88
N SER A 86 3.39 -16.62 8.27
CA SER A 86 3.41 -16.45 6.84
C SER A 86 4.03 -17.71 6.26
N SER A 87 3.21 -18.62 5.74
CA SER A 87 3.71 -19.61 4.79
C SER A 87 4.42 -18.85 3.66
N PRO A 88 5.61 -19.27 3.20
CA PRO A 88 6.24 -18.66 2.04
C PRO A 88 5.25 -18.71 0.86
N GLY A 89 4.81 -17.53 0.41
CA GLY A 89 4.01 -17.39 -0.81
C GLY A 89 2.53 -17.01 -0.67
N SER A 90 2.01 -16.59 0.49
CA SER A 90 0.59 -16.14 0.57
C SER A 90 0.38 -14.96 1.53
N PRO A 91 0.17 -13.72 1.04
CA PRO A 91 -0.49 -12.71 1.86
C PRO A 91 -1.94 -13.17 2.09
N VAL A 92 -2.33 -13.39 3.35
CA VAL A 92 -3.73 -13.65 3.70
C VAL A 92 -4.52 -12.40 3.31
N ARG A 93 -5.28 -12.50 2.21
CA ARG A 93 -6.07 -11.41 1.65
C ARG A 93 -7.54 -11.64 1.99
N ALA A 94 -8.08 -10.78 2.85
CA ALA A 94 -9.52 -10.65 3.03
C ALA A 94 -9.92 -9.20 2.69
N GLU A 95 -10.53 -9.02 1.52
CA GLU A 95 -11.17 -7.75 1.15
C GLU A 95 -12.67 -7.88 1.42
N SER A 96 -13.18 -7.14 2.41
CA SER A 96 -14.62 -7.02 2.61
C SER A 96 -15.17 -5.90 1.72
N ARG A 97 -15.96 -6.27 0.71
CA ARG A 97 -16.58 -5.32 -0.22
C ARG A 97 -17.72 -4.50 0.39
N SER A 98 -18.19 -4.83 1.59
CA SER A 98 -19.37 -4.19 2.20
C SER A 98 -19.07 -3.06 3.19
N ALA A 99 -17.82 -2.87 3.64
CA ALA A 99 -17.49 -1.86 4.66
C ALA A 99 -16.23 -1.01 4.38
N GLY A 100 -15.58 -1.19 3.22
CA GLY A 100 -14.36 -0.44 2.89
C GLY A 100 -13.19 -0.76 3.82
N VAL A 101 -13.13 -1.99 4.33
CA VAL A 101 -12.06 -2.49 5.21
C VAL A 101 -11.13 -3.37 4.39
N THR A 102 -9.85 -3.03 4.40
CA THR A 102 -8.76 -3.81 3.80
C THR A 102 -7.93 -4.41 4.93
N VAL A 103 -7.82 -5.73 4.97
CA VAL A 103 -6.93 -6.44 5.88
C VAL A 103 -5.70 -6.88 5.10
N PHE A 104 -4.52 -6.55 5.62
CA PHE A 104 -3.25 -6.83 4.97
C PHE A 104 -2.23 -7.32 5.99
N LEU A 105 -1.55 -8.42 5.67
CA LEU A 105 -0.40 -8.88 6.45
C LEU A 105 0.85 -8.16 5.98
N HIS A 106 1.53 -7.45 6.87
CA HIS A 106 2.74 -6.72 6.55
C HIS A 106 3.95 -7.67 6.40
N ASN A 107 4.16 -8.12 5.16
CA ASN A 107 5.37 -8.85 4.78
C ASN A 107 6.28 -7.93 3.97
N ARG A 108 7.42 -7.54 4.57
CA ARG A 108 8.46 -6.78 3.86
C ARG A 108 9.13 -7.72 2.86
N LEU A 109 8.73 -7.63 1.61
CA LEU A 109 9.29 -8.44 0.51
C LEU A 109 10.00 -7.57 -0.54
N TYR A 110 10.26 -6.30 -0.20
CA TYR A 110 11.07 -5.39 -1.00
C TYR A 110 12.35 -5.05 -0.23
N ASP A 111 13.46 -5.64 -0.64
CA ASP A 111 14.81 -5.25 -0.24
C ASP A 111 15.32 -4.23 -1.28
N GLY A 112 15.57 -2.99 -0.85
CA GLY A 112 15.97 -1.87 -1.71
C GLY A 112 17.34 -2.03 -2.41
N ARG A 113 17.96 -3.21 -2.37
CA ARG A 113 19.18 -3.53 -3.13
C ARG A 113 18.87 -3.82 -4.60
N GLY A 114 18.66 -2.74 -5.37
CA GLY A 114 18.57 -2.81 -6.83
C GLY A 114 17.40 -2.02 -7.39
N MET A 115 17.46 -0.69 -7.35
CA MET A 115 16.49 0.16 -8.05
C MET A 115 16.75 0.08 -9.56
N PRO A 116 15.78 -0.35 -10.39
CA PRO A 116 15.88 -0.17 -11.82
C PRO A 116 15.17 1.15 -12.17
N GLU A 117 15.80 1.89 -13.09
CA GLU A 117 15.38 3.18 -13.68
C GLU A 117 13.85 3.43 -13.70
N PRO A 118 13.43 4.71 -13.52
CA PRO A 118 12.02 5.09 -13.46
C PRO A 118 11.29 4.69 -14.75
N VAL A 119 10.52 3.61 -14.69
CA VAL A 119 9.63 3.19 -15.78
C VAL A 119 8.41 4.09 -15.73
N LYS A 120 8.24 4.92 -16.77
CA LYS A 120 7.00 5.66 -17.02
C LYS A 120 5.83 4.67 -17.04
N SER A 121 4.81 4.92 -16.20
CA SER A 121 3.52 4.20 -16.15
C SER A 121 3.56 2.76 -15.61
N GLN A 122 3.53 2.58 -14.29
CA GLN A 122 3.32 1.26 -13.64
C GLN A 122 2.15 1.25 -12.63
N ILE A 123 1.11 2.05 -12.86
CA ILE A 123 -0.16 1.90 -12.13
C ILE A 123 -1.18 1.42 -13.16
N GLY A 124 -1.38 0.09 -13.20
CA GLY A 124 -2.37 -0.50 -14.08
C GLY A 124 -3.78 -0.04 -13.69
N PRO A 125 -4.72 0.04 -14.66
CA PRO A 125 -6.09 0.47 -14.37
C PRO A 125 -6.72 -0.47 -13.34
N VAL A 126 -7.33 0.11 -12.29
CA VAL A 126 -8.24 -0.61 -11.42
C VAL A 126 -9.42 -1.05 -12.29
N ARG A 127 -9.54 -2.34 -12.61
CA ARG A 127 -10.70 -2.85 -13.34
C ARG A 127 -11.95 -2.56 -12.53
N SER A 128 -12.74 -1.59 -13.01
CA SER A 128 -14.12 -1.37 -12.58
C SER A 128 -14.88 -2.66 -12.85
N ALA A 129 -15.30 -3.35 -11.80
CA ALA A 129 -16.27 -4.44 -11.92
C ALA A 129 -17.64 -3.80 -12.17
N VAL A 130 -17.94 -3.51 -13.44
CA VAL A 130 -19.31 -3.22 -13.88
C VAL A 130 -20.07 -4.55 -13.84
N PRO A 131 -21.17 -4.67 -13.08
CA PRO A 131 -22.02 -5.85 -13.17
C PRO A 131 -22.77 -5.78 -14.50
N HIS A 132 -22.55 -6.79 -15.36
CA HIS A 132 -23.42 -7.01 -16.52
C HIS A 132 -24.82 -7.32 -16.01
N ARG A 133 -25.80 -6.52 -16.48
CA ARG A 133 -27.22 -6.86 -16.45
C ARG A 133 -27.53 -7.91 -17.51
#